data_AF-A6I956-F1
#
_entry.id   AF-A6I956-F1
#
_cell.length_a   1.000
_cell.length_b   1.000
_cell.length_c   1.000
_cell.angle_alpha   90.00
_cell.angle_beta   90.00
_cell.angle_gamma   90.00
#
_symmetry.space_group_name_H-M   'P 1'
#
loop_
_entity.id
_entity.type
_entity.pdbx_description
1 polymer ?
#
loop_
_entity_poly.entity_id
_entity_poly.type
_entity_poly.pdbx_seq_one_letter_code
_entity_poly.pdbx_strand_id
1 'polypeptide(L)'
;MQVLLAQVQNSEQLLRTLQGIVSQAQERVQRQMAELATSHKCLSQEVKRLNEENRGLRAEQLPSSALQGSEQQEDQDEALPSSIQELHQLVRHTRQQARARQQAQEHEAERLRIEIVKLREALDEETAAKASLEGQLRVQREETDVLEASLCSLRIETERVQQEHHKAQLTDLLSEQRAKALRLQAELETSEQVQRDFVRLSQALQVRLEQIRQADTLEQVRSILDEAPLRDIKDIKDS
;
A
#
# COMPACT_ATOMS: atom_id res chain seq x y z
N MET A 1 27.40 32.72 -12.58
CA MET A 1 27.71 31.55 -11.72
C MET A 1 26.45 30.80 -11.28
N GLN A 2 25.41 31.48 -10.76
CA GLN A 2 24.15 30.83 -10.34
C GLN A 2 23.37 30.14 -11.48
N VAL A 3 23.32 30.73 -12.68
CA VAL A 3 22.62 30.13 -13.84
C VAL A 3 23.27 28.81 -14.28
N LEU A 4 24.61 28.74 -14.27
CA LEU A 4 25.37 27.52 -14.58
C LEU A 4 25.13 26.42 -13.53
N LEU A 5 25.06 26.78 -12.24
CA LEU A 5 24.73 25.84 -11.16
C LEU A 5 23.31 25.26 -11.33
N ALA A 6 22.32 26.11 -11.62
CA ALA A 6 20.95 25.67 -11.88
C ALA A 6 20.87 24.75 -13.11
N GLN A 7 21.65 25.04 -14.16
CA GLN A 7 21.69 24.22 -15.37
C GLN A 7 22.36 22.86 -15.12
N VAL A 8 23.43 22.82 -14.32
CA VAL A 8 24.07 21.55 -13.89
C VAL A 8 23.09 20.73 -13.06
N GLN A 9 22.43 21.33 -12.07
CA GLN A 9 21.43 20.65 -11.24
C GLN A 9 20.26 20.08 -12.07
N ASN A 10 19.79 20.83 -13.06
CA ASN A 10 18.73 20.38 -13.97
C ASN A 10 19.22 19.20 -14.83
N SER A 11 20.43 19.28 -15.38
CA SER A 11 21.02 18.18 -16.17
C SER A 11 21.24 16.91 -15.34
N GLU A 12 21.66 17.04 -14.07
CA GLU A 12 21.79 15.90 -13.17
C GLU A 12 20.42 15.27 -12.84
N GLN A 13 19.40 16.09 -12.61
CA GLN A 13 18.06 15.60 -12.34
C GLN A 13 17.50 14.86 -13.55
N LEU A 14 17.69 15.40 -14.77
CA LEU A 14 17.32 14.72 -16.01
C LEU A 14 18.06 13.40 -16.19
N LEU A 15 19.37 13.35 -15.92
CA LEU A 15 20.15 12.11 -15.98
C LEU A 15 19.65 11.08 -14.98
N ARG A 16 19.31 11.47 -13.75
CA ARG A 16 18.70 10.58 -12.75
C ARG A 16 17.36 10.04 -13.23
N THR A 17 16.52 10.88 -13.83
CA THR A 17 15.23 10.46 -14.40
C THR A 17 15.42 9.49 -15.57
N LEU A 18 16.32 9.81 -16.52
CA LEU A 18 16.63 8.94 -17.66
C LEU A 18 17.20 7.59 -17.20
N GLN A 19 18.09 7.59 -16.20
CA GLN A 19 18.61 6.37 -15.61
C GLN A 19 17.47 5.51 -15.03
N GLY A 20 16.54 6.13 -14.29
CA GLY A 20 15.35 5.44 -13.78
C GLY A 20 14.48 4.83 -14.87
N ILE A 21 14.22 5.57 -15.97
CA ILE A 21 13.43 5.08 -17.11
C ILE A 21 14.13 3.90 -17.79
N VAL A 22 15.44 3.99 -18.01
CA VAL A 22 16.22 2.92 -18.65
C VAL A 22 16.25 1.67 -17.78
N SER A 23 16.47 1.80 -16.46
CA SER A 23 16.42 0.66 -15.55
C SER A 23 15.04 0.00 -15.54
N GLN A 24 13.97 0.80 -15.50
CA GLN A 24 12.60 0.27 -15.53
C GLN A 24 12.27 -0.40 -16.87
N ALA A 25 12.71 0.17 -17.99
CA ALA A 25 12.55 -0.43 -19.31
C ALA A 25 13.33 -1.75 -19.43
N GLN A 26 14.57 -1.79 -18.92
CA GLN A 26 15.40 -2.99 -18.86
C GLN A 26 14.73 -4.10 -18.05
N GLU A 27 14.20 -3.79 -16.87
CA GLU A 27 13.47 -4.77 -16.06
C GLU A 27 12.21 -5.30 -16.78
N ARG A 28 11.45 -4.43 -17.46
CA ARG A 28 10.29 -4.87 -18.25
C ARG A 28 10.68 -5.83 -19.36
N VAL A 29 11.74 -5.51 -20.11
CA VAL A 29 12.24 -6.40 -21.18
C VAL A 29 12.74 -7.72 -20.60
N GLN A 30 13.43 -7.70 -19.46
CA GLN A 30 13.88 -8.93 -18.78
C GLN A 30 12.71 -9.81 -18.33
N ARG A 31 11.64 -9.22 -17.77
CA ARG A 31 10.41 -9.96 -17.43
C ARG A 31 9.75 -10.56 -18.66
N GLN A 32 9.59 -9.78 -19.73
CA GLN A 32 8.99 -10.26 -20.99
C GLN A 32 9.82 -11.39 -21.62
N MET A 33 11.15 -11.31 -21.60
CA MET A 33 12.01 -12.40 -22.08
C MET A 33 11.86 -13.65 -21.22
N ALA A 34 11.73 -13.52 -19.90
CA ALA A 34 11.51 -14.66 -19.01
C ALA A 34 10.15 -15.32 -19.27
N GLU A 35 9.08 -14.54 -19.42
CA GLU A 35 7.74 -15.01 -19.78
C GLU A 35 7.72 -15.70 -21.15
N LEU A 36 8.41 -15.14 -22.15
CA LEU A 36 8.49 -15.74 -23.47
C LEU A 36 9.27 -17.07 -23.43
N ALA A 37 10.36 -17.14 -22.65
CA ALA A 37 11.15 -18.35 -22.49
C ALA A 37 10.37 -19.47 -21.78
N THR A 38 9.59 -19.14 -20.74
CA THR A 38 8.71 -20.11 -20.07
C THR A 38 7.59 -20.57 -20.99
N SER A 39 6.94 -19.64 -21.69
CA SER A 39 5.91 -19.96 -22.70
C SER A 39 6.44 -20.89 -23.79
N HIS A 40 7.61 -20.57 -24.37
CA HIS A 40 8.25 -21.41 -25.38
C HIS A 40 8.59 -22.81 -24.84
N LYS A 41 9.06 -22.91 -23.59
CA LYS A 41 9.34 -24.20 -22.95
C LYS A 41 8.06 -25.04 -22.78
N CYS A 42 6.98 -24.44 -22.29
CA CYS A 42 5.69 -25.10 -22.14
C CYS A 42 5.13 -25.54 -23.50
N LEU A 43 5.17 -24.66 -24.50
CA LEU A 43 4.69 -24.97 -25.85
C LEU A 43 5.52 -26.08 -26.51
N SER A 44 6.85 -26.08 -26.31
CA SER A 44 7.71 -27.17 -26.78
C SER A 44 7.40 -28.51 -26.11
N GLN A 45 7.12 -28.50 -24.80
CA GLN A 45 6.69 -29.70 -24.08
C GLN A 45 5.34 -30.20 -24.61
N GLU A 46 4.40 -29.30 -24.84
CA GLU A 46 3.07 -29.64 -25.36
C GLU A 46 3.14 -30.17 -26.79
N VAL A 47 3.96 -29.57 -27.66
CA VAL A 47 4.21 -30.09 -29.01
C VAL A 47 4.87 -31.48 -28.97
N LYS A 48 5.77 -31.73 -28.02
CA LYS A 48 6.34 -33.09 -27.84
C LYS A 48 5.27 -34.07 -27.39
N ARG A 49 4.47 -33.72 -26.37
CA ARG A 49 3.34 -34.53 -25.87
C ARG A 49 2.36 -34.85 -27.00
N LEU A 50 1.93 -33.85 -27.76
CA LEU A 50 1.02 -34.00 -28.90
C LEU A 50 1.63 -34.82 -30.04
N ASN A 51 2.95 -34.73 -30.27
CA ASN A 51 3.63 -35.59 -31.25
C ASN A 51 3.69 -37.05 -30.78
N GLU A 52 3.96 -37.28 -29.50
CA GLU A 52 3.94 -38.61 -28.89
C GLU A 52 2.53 -39.20 -28.94
N GLU A 53 1.51 -38.41 -28.61
CA GLU A 53 0.10 -38.78 -28.69
C GLU A 53 -0.33 -39.04 -30.14
N ASN A 54 0.03 -38.19 -31.10
CA ASN A 54 -0.24 -38.45 -32.52
C ASN A 54 0.49 -39.69 -33.03
N ARG A 55 1.71 -39.94 -32.56
CA ARG A 55 2.45 -41.15 -32.90
C ARG A 55 1.79 -42.38 -32.28
N GLY A 56 1.28 -42.27 -31.05
CA GLY A 56 0.48 -43.28 -30.36
C GLY A 56 -0.82 -43.56 -31.11
N LEU A 57 -1.63 -42.54 -31.41
CA LEU A 57 -2.86 -42.66 -32.18
C LEU A 57 -2.63 -43.22 -33.59
N ARG A 58 -1.54 -42.84 -34.27
CA ARG A 58 -1.15 -43.47 -35.54
C ARG A 58 -0.71 -44.91 -35.35
N ALA A 59 0.07 -45.19 -34.30
CA ALA A 59 0.51 -46.53 -33.93
C ALA A 59 -0.59 -47.37 -33.28
N GLU A 60 -1.77 -46.83 -32.98
CA GLU A 60 -3.01 -47.51 -32.59
C GLU A 60 -3.95 -47.66 -33.79
N GLN A 61 -3.97 -46.67 -34.70
CA GLN A 61 -4.66 -46.76 -35.99
C GLN A 61 -4.01 -47.80 -36.91
N LEU A 62 -2.68 -47.94 -36.91
CA LEU A 62 -1.98 -48.98 -37.68
C LEU A 62 -2.33 -50.41 -37.23
N PRO A 63 -2.31 -50.78 -35.94
CA PRO A 63 -2.69 -52.12 -35.49
C PRO A 63 -4.22 -52.34 -35.54
N SER A 64 -5.07 -51.33 -35.38
CA SER A 64 -6.53 -51.57 -35.42
C SER A 64 -7.17 -51.50 -36.80
N SER A 65 -6.60 -50.78 -37.78
CA SER A 65 -7.09 -50.83 -39.18
C SER A 65 -6.29 -51.76 -40.10
N ALA A 66 -5.04 -52.10 -39.78
CA ALA A 66 -4.25 -53.05 -40.58
C ALA A 66 -4.25 -54.49 -40.04
N LEU A 67 -4.42 -54.74 -38.72
CA LEU A 67 -4.42 -56.12 -38.19
C LEU A 67 -5.82 -56.75 -38.14
N GLN A 68 -6.90 -55.95 -38.12
CA GLN A 68 -8.27 -56.50 -38.16
C GLN A 68 -8.68 -57.02 -39.54
N GLY A 69 -7.91 -56.72 -40.59
CA GLY A 69 -8.14 -57.23 -41.94
C GLY A 69 -7.26 -58.43 -42.34
N SER A 70 -6.24 -58.81 -41.56
CA SER A 70 -5.24 -59.79 -42.03
C SER A 70 -4.79 -60.85 -41.03
N GLU A 71 -4.86 -60.67 -39.71
CA GLU A 71 -4.28 -61.68 -38.78
C GLU A 71 -5.27 -62.68 -38.16
N GLN A 72 -6.59 -62.53 -38.40
CA GLN A 72 -7.56 -63.58 -38.01
C GLN A 72 -7.84 -64.59 -39.13
N GLN A 73 -7.15 -64.49 -40.26
CA GLN A 73 -7.49 -65.25 -41.46
C GLN A 73 -6.41 -66.23 -41.95
N GLU A 74 -5.27 -66.33 -41.26
CA GLU A 74 -4.16 -67.20 -41.71
C GLU A 74 -3.96 -68.49 -40.91
N ASP A 75 -4.69 -68.76 -39.81
CA ASP A 75 -4.46 -69.98 -39.01
C ASP A 75 -5.74 -70.76 -38.64
N GLN A 76 -6.80 -70.63 -39.42
CA GLN A 76 -7.82 -71.69 -39.48
C GLN A 76 -7.89 -72.18 -40.92
N ASP A 77 -7.53 -73.45 -41.11
CA ASP A 77 -8.14 -74.29 -42.12
C ASP A 77 -9.66 -74.18 -41.95
N GLU A 78 -10.27 -73.13 -42.50
CA GLU A 78 -11.71 -73.04 -42.65
C GLU A 78 -12.03 -73.91 -43.86
N ALA A 79 -11.95 -75.22 -43.63
CA ALA A 79 -12.41 -76.23 -44.54
C ALA A 79 -13.78 -75.78 -45.05
N LEU A 80 -13.85 -75.46 -46.34
CA LEU A 80 -15.11 -75.05 -46.95
C LEU A 80 -16.17 -76.07 -46.54
N PRO A 81 -17.32 -75.62 -45.99
CA PRO A 81 -18.31 -76.51 -45.44
C PRO A 81 -18.65 -77.57 -46.49
N SER A 82 -18.28 -78.80 -46.20
CA SER A 82 -18.39 -79.96 -47.10
C SER A 82 -19.85 -80.44 -47.21
N SER A 83 -20.69 -79.95 -46.30
CA SER A 83 -22.13 -80.20 -46.23
C SER A 83 -22.92 -78.91 -45.96
N ILE A 84 -24.14 -78.85 -46.48
CA ILE A 84 -25.13 -77.78 -46.23
C ILE A 84 -25.39 -77.60 -44.72
N GLN A 85 -25.23 -78.66 -43.93
CA GLN A 85 -25.42 -78.62 -42.48
C GLN A 85 -24.30 -77.87 -41.76
N GLU A 86 -23.06 -78.01 -42.21
CA GLU A 86 -21.89 -77.28 -41.68
C GLU A 86 -22.01 -75.78 -42.00
N LEU A 87 -22.45 -75.43 -43.22
CA LEU A 87 -22.74 -74.05 -43.61
C LEU A 87 -23.83 -73.42 -42.71
N HIS A 88 -24.92 -74.14 -42.45
CA HIS A 88 -25.98 -73.66 -41.55
C HIS A 88 -25.49 -73.43 -40.12
N GLN A 89 -24.63 -74.31 -39.61
CA GLN A 89 -24.03 -74.16 -38.28
C GLN A 89 -23.09 -72.96 -38.23
N LEU A 90 -22.23 -72.78 -39.25
CA LEU A 90 -21.32 -71.64 -39.36
C LEU A 90 -22.11 -70.32 -39.40
N VAL A 91 -23.11 -70.20 -40.28
CA VAL A 91 -23.95 -68.99 -40.36
C VAL A 91 -24.65 -68.70 -39.03
N ARG A 92 -25.13 -69.73 -38.32
CA ARG A 92 -25.73 -69.55 -36.99
C ARG A 92 -24.70 -69.05 -35.98
N HIS A 93 -23.49 -69.60 -35.99
CA HIS A 93 -22.40 -69.20 -35.10
C HIS A 93 -21.94 -67.76 -35.38
N THR A 94 -21.67 -67.40 -36.64
CA THR A 94 -21.27 -66.03 -37.03
C THR A 94 -22.35 -65.01 -36.66
N ARG A 95 -23.65 -65.35 -36.83
CA ARG A 95 -24.76 -64.49 -36.38
C ARG A 95 -24.79 -64.32 -34.86
N GLN A 96 -24.55 -65.39 -34.10
CA GLN A 96 -24.48 -65.32 -32.64
C GLN A 96 -23.28 -64.47 -32.18
N GLN A 97 -22.12 -64.64 -32.82
CA GLN A 97 -20.91 -63.89 -32.51
C GLN A 97 -21.07 -62.41 -32.87
N ALA A 98 -21.69 -62.08 -34.01
CA ALA A 98 -22.02 -60.70 -34.38
C ALA A 98 -22.95 -60.04 -33.37
N ARG A 99 -23.97 -60.76 -32.88
CA ARG A 99 -24.87 -60.26 -31.81
C ARG A 99 -24.12 -60.01 -30.50
N ALA A 100 -23.24 -60.92 -30.08
CA ALA A 100 -22.45 -60.74 -28.87
C ALA A 100 -21.48 -59.55 -28.98
N ARG A 101 -20.81 -59.38 -30.13
CA ARG A 101 -19.96 -58.22 -30.41
C ARG A 101 -20.77 -56.91 -30.38
N GLN A 102 -21.96 -56.90 -30.98
CA GLN A 102 -22.84 -55.74 -30.95
C GLN A 102 -23.26 -55.38 -29.52
N GLN A 103 -23.66 -56.37 -28.71
CA GLN A 103 -24.02 -56.13 -27.30
C GLN A 103 -22.84 -55.58 -26.48
N ALA A 104 -21.64 -56.11 -26.68
CA ALA A 104 -20.44 -55.61 -26.00
C ALA A 104 -20.15 -54.14 -26.36
N GLN A 105 -20.28 -53.79 -27.64
CA GLN A 105 -20.12 -52.41 -28.12
C GLN A 105 -21.19 -51.48 -27.55
N GLU A 106 -22.45 -51.92 -27.48
CA GLU A 106 -23.55 -51.15 -26.87
C GLU A 106 -23.30 -50.90 -25.37
N HIS A 107 -22.83 -51.91 -24.63
CA HIS A 107 -22.48 -51.76 -23.22
C HIS A 107 -21.27 -50.83 -23.02
N GLU A 108 -20.25 -50.93 -23.87
CA GLU A 108 -19.08 -50.04 -23.82
C GLU A 108 -19.48 -48.59 -24.14
N ALA A 109 -20.29 -48.37 -25.17
CA ALA A 109 -20.82 -47.06 -25.51
C ALA A 109 -21.65 -46.46 -24.36
N GLU A 110 -22.45 -47.26 -23.68
CA GLU A 110 -23.25 -46.80 -22.54
C GLU A 110 -22.37 -46.46 -21.32
N ARG A 111 -21.32 -47.24 -21.06
CA ARG A 111 -20.33 -46.91 -20.03
C ARG A 111 -19.67 -45.56 -20.28
N LEU A 112 -19.22 -45.32 -21.52
CA LEU A 112 -18.60 -44.06 -21.90
C LEU A 112 -19.60 -42.89 -21.81
N ARG A 113 -20.87 -43.09 -22.17
CA ARG A 113 -21.91 -42.05 -21.98
C ARG A 113 -22.08 -41.67 -20.51
N ILE A 114 -22.13 -42.65 -19.62
CA ILE A 114 -22.24 -42.41 -18.17
C ILE A 114 -21.00 -41.65 -17.67
N GLU A 115 -19.81 -42.02 -18.12
CA GLU A 115 -18.57 -41.34 -17.75
C GLU A 115 -18.55 -39.89 -18.24
N ILE A 116 -18.96 -39.64 -19.49
CA ILE A 116 -19.08 -38.28 -20.04
C ILE A 116 -20.03 -37.43 -19.20
N VAL A 117 -21.18 -37.97 -18.80
CA VAL A 117 -22.15 -37.24 -17.95
C VAL A 117 -21.52 -36.92 -16.59
N LYS A 118 -20.88 -37.89 -15.93
CA LYS A 118 -20.21 -37.66 -14.64
C LYS A 118 -19.11 -36.60 -14.73
N LEU A 119 -18.30 -36.64 -15.78
CA LEU A 119 -17.24 -35.66 -15.98
C LEU A 119 -17.80 -34.26 -16.26
N ARG A 120 -18.93 -34.14 -16.95
CA ARG A 120 -19.62 -32.86 -17.14
C ARG A 120 -20.20 -32.33 -15.84
N GLU A 121 -20.87 -33.16 -15.05
CA GLU A 121 -21.39 -32.77 -13.73
C GLU A 121 -20.25 -32.27 -12.82
N ALA A 122 -19.14 -33.00 -12.76
CA ALA A 122 -17.97 -32.58 -11.99
C ALA A 122 -17.36 -31.25 -12.51
N LEU A 123 -17.32 -31.07 -13.82
CA LEU A 123 -16.87 -29.81 -14.42
C LEU A 123 -17.79 -28.65 -14.05
N ASP A 124 -19.11 -28.85 -14.14
CA ASP A 124 -20.10 -27.83 -13.80
C ASP A 124 -20.02 -27.45 -12.32
N GLU A 125 -19.88 -28.42 -11.42
CA GLU A 125 -19.65 -28.20 -9.98
C GLU A 125 -18.39 -27.37 -9.71
N GLU A 126 -17.27 -27.74 -10.33
CA GLU A 126 -16.02 -26.99 -10.20
C GLU A 126 -16.12 -25.57 -10.77
N THR A 127 -16.82 -25.37 -11.89
CA THR A 127 -17.05 -24.01 -12.42
C THR A 127 -17.90 -23.16 -11.49
N ALA A 128 -18.91 -23.74 -10.85
CA ALA A 128 -19.74 -23.06 -9.86
C ALA A 128 -18.95 -22.71 -8.59
N ALA A 129 -18.13 -23.66 -8.10
CA ALA A 129 -17.25 -23.44 -6.95
C ALA A 129 -16.24 -22.33 -7.22
N LYS A 130 -15.61 -22.33 -8.41
CA LYS A 130 -14.70 -21.28 -8.85
C LYS A 130 -15.39 -19.91 -8.90
N ALA A 131 -16.57 -19.82 -9.52
CA ALA A 131 -17.32 -18.56 -9.60
C ALA A 131 -17.69 -18.01 -8.21
N SER A 132 -18.04 -18.91 -7.27
CA SER A 132 -18.31 -18.55 -5.87
C SER A 132 -17.06 -17.98 -5.17
N LEU A 133 -15.91 -18.65 -5.30
CA LEU A 133 -14.65 -18.19 -4.72
C LEU A 133 -14.18 -16.86 -5.33
N GLU A 134 -14.33 -16.69 -6.64
CA GLU A 134 -14.03 -15.41 -7.31
C GLU A 134 -14.94 -14.28 -6.81
N GLY A 135 -16.23 -14.58 -6.57
CA GLY A 135 -17.17 -13.65 -5.96
C GLY A 135 -16.75 -13.24 -4.54
N GLN A 136 -16.38 -14.21 -3.69
CA GLN A 136 -15.90 -13.93 -2.33
C GLN A 136 -14.61 -13.10 -2.33
N LEU A 137 -13.66 -13.43 -3.21
CA LEU A 137 -12.42 -12.68 -3.36
C LEU A 137 -12.67 -11.23 -3.80
N ARG A 138 -13.68 -11.00 -4.66
CA ARG A 138 -14.06 -9.64 -5.06
C ARG A 138 -14.60 -8.84 -3.89
N VAL A 139 -15.50 -9.43 -3.09
CA VAL A 139 -16.05 -8.78 -1.89
C VAL A 139 -14.93 -8.46 -0.90
N GLN A 140 -14.01 -9.39 -0.64
CA GLN A 140 -12.87 -9.12 0.26
C GLN A 140 -11.96 -7.99 -0.24
N ARG A 141 -11.76 -7.87 -1.55
CA ARG A 141 -11.01 -6.74 -2.14
C ARG A 141 -11.74 -5.43 -1.91
N GLU A 142 -13.03 -5.38 -2.20
CA GLU A 142 -13.88 -4.20 -1.96
C GLU A 142 -13.84 -3.79 -0.47
N GLU A 143 -13.94 -4.75 0.46
CA GLU A 143 -13.82 -4.51 1.89
C GLU A 143 -12.43 -3.97 2.29
N THR A 144 -11.37 -4.54 1.72
CA THR A 144 -9.98 -4.10 1.96
C THR A 144 -9.78 -2.66 1.48
N ASP A 145 -10.27 -2.34 0.28
CA ASP A 145 -10.18 -0.99 -0.30
C ASP A 145 -10.90 0.06 0.58
N VAL A 146 -12.08 -0.29 1.12
CA VAL A 146 -12.84 0.57 2.03
C VAL A 146 -12.10 0.77 3.36
N LEU A 147 -11.51 -0.30 3.91
CA LEU A 147 -10.72 -0.22 5.14
C LEU A 147 -9.46 0.63 4.94
N GLU A 148 -8.77 0.49 3.81
CA GLU A 148 -7.61 1.33 3.47
C GLU A 148 -7.99 2.80 3.36
N ALA A 149 -9.09 3.13 2.67
CA ALA A 149 -9.59 4.50 2.59
C ALA A 149 -9.94 5.08 3.97
N SER A 150 -10.52 4.26 4.84
CA SER A 150 -10.85 4.63 6.23
C SER A 150 -9.60 4.89 7.06
N LEU A 151 -8.58 4.04 6.94
CA LEU A 151 -7.28 4.21 7.61
C LEU A 151 -6.55 5.48 7.12
N CYS A 152 -6.55 5.75 5.81
CA CYS A 152 -6.00 6.99 5.27
C CYS A 152 -6.71 8.22 5.84
N SER A 153 -8.04 8.20 5.89
CA SER A 153 -8.84 9.30 6.45
C SER A 153 -8.53 9.52 7.93
N LEU A 154 -8.49 8.44 8.72
CA LEU A 154 -8.18 8.51 10.14
C LEU A 154 -6.75 9.03 10.40
N ARG A 155 -5.79 8.64 9.57
CA ARG A 155 -4.41 9.12 9.65
C ARG A 155 -4.34 10.63 9.43
N ILE A 156 -5.00 11.13 8.38
CA ILE A 156 -5.07 12.57 8.08
C ILE A 156 -5.69 13.32 9.27
N GLU A 157 -6.79 12.80 9.82
CA GLU A 157 -7.47 13.44 10.96
C GLU A 157 -6.59 13.45 12.22
N THR A 158 -5.86 12.37 12.47
CA THR A 158 -4.91 12.28 13.60
C THR A 158 -3.79 13.30 13.43
N GLU A 159 -3.20 13.41 12.24
CA GLU A 159 -2.17 14.41 11.93
C GLU A 159 -2.71 15.84 12.09
N ARG A 160 -3.95 16.11 11.65
CA ARG A 160 -4.63 17.40 11.84
C ARG A 160 -4.78 17.76 13.32
N VAL A 161 -5.32 16.84 14.13
CA VAL A 161 -5.52 17.04 15.58
C VAL A 161 -4.18 17.25 16.30
N GLN A 162 -3.14 16.50 15.94
CA GLN A 162 -1.80 16.69 16.50
C GLN A 162 -1.25 18.09 16.19
N GLN A 163 -1.36 18.54 14.94
CA GLN A 163 -0.93 19.89 14.55
C GLN A 163 -1.70 20.98 15.31
N GLU A 164 -3.01 20.83 15.46
CA GLU A 164 -3.83 21.76 16.24
C GLU A 164 -3.41 21.77 17.71
N HIS A 165 -3.14 20.60 18.29
CA HIS A 165 -2.67 20.49 19.66
C HIS A 165 -1.31 21.17 19.87
N HIS A 166 -0.33 20.93 18.98
CA HIS A 166 0.96 21.59 19.04
C HIS A 166 0.84 23.12 18.88
N LYS A 167 -0.02 23.58 17.97
CA LYS A 167 -0.28 25.01 17.78
C LYS A 167 -0.93 25.65 19.01
N ALA A 168 -1.89 24.96 19.64
CA ALA A 168 -2.51 25.41 20.88
C ALA A 168 -1.47 25.54 22.00
N GLN A 169 -0.65 24.50 22.22
CA GLN A 169 0.44 24.52 23.21
C GLN A 169 1.41 25.69 23.00
N LEU A 170 1.83 25.96 21.76
CA LEU A 170 2.71 27.08 21.45
C LEU A 170 2.03 28.43 21.71
N THR A 171 0.73 28.53 21.42
CA THR A 171 -0.05 29.75 21.65
C THR A 171 -0.17 30.02 23.15
N ASP A 172 -0.43 28.99 23.94
CA ASP A 172 -0.52 29.08 25.41
C ASP A 172 0.83 29.52 25.99
N LEU A 173 1.93 28.89 25.59
CA LEU A 173 3.27 29.27 26.03
C LEU A 173 3.62 30.73 25.67
N LEU A 174 3.29 31.17 24.45
CA LEU A 174 3.50 32.55 24.04
C LEU A 174 2.68 33.53 24.88
N SER A 175 1.43 33.18 25.23
CA SER A 175 0.58 34.00 26.09
C SER A 175 1.16 34.12 27.50
N GLU A 176 1.70 33.03 28.06
CA GLU A 176 2.32 33.00 29.38
C GLU A 176 3.60 33.85 29.40
N GLN A 177 4.47 33.72 28.38
CA GLN A 177 5.68 34.54 28.28
C GLN A 177 5.36 36.02 28.12
N ARG A 178 4.30 36.37 27.37
CA ARG A 178 3.82 37.77 27.27
C ARG A 178 3.32 38.28 28.62
N ALA A 179 2.51 37.50 29.34
CA ALA A 179 2.03 37.88 30.67
C ALA A 179 3.21 38.09 31.65
N LYS A 180 4.22 37.22 31.60
CA LYS A 180 5.44 37.34 32.40
C LYS A 180 6.23 38.60 32.05
N ALA A 181 6.39 38.91 30.76
CA ALA A 181 7.07 40.12 30.31
C ALA A 181 6.35 41.39 30.79
N LEU A 182 5.02 41.44 30.68
CA LEU A 182 4.21 42.56 31.17
C LEU A 182 4.35 42.74 32.68
N ARG A 183 4.36 41.63 33.44
CA ARG A 183 4.56 41.67 34.89
C ARG A 183 5.95 42.21 35.25
N LEU A 184 7.00 41.68 34.62
CA LEU A 184 8.37 42.14 34.85
C LEU A 184 8.54 43.62 34.47
N GLN A 185 7.88 44.06 33.40
CA GLN A 185 7.86 45.46 33.02
C GLN A 185 7.22 46.34 34.11
N ALA A 186 6.06 45.95 34.63
CA ALA A 186 5.42 46.69 35.72
C ALA A 186 6.30 46.71 36.99
N GLU A 187 6.92 45.59 37.35
CA GLU A 187 7.87 45.51 38.47
C GLU A 187 9.07 46.45 38.25
N LEU A 188 9.63 46.49 37.03
CA LEU A 188 10.70 47.42 36.66
C LEU A 188 10.26 48.88 36.78
N GLU A 189 9.11 49.25 36.23
CA GLU A 189 8.57 50.61 36.30
C GLU A 189 8.38 51.08 37.76
N THR A 190 7.87 50.20 38.63
CA THR A 190 7.77 50.51 40.07
C THR A 190 9.14 50.67 40.72
N SER A 191 10.12 49.84 40.37
CA SER A 191 11.48 49.94 40.89
C SER A 191 12.15 51.26 40.47
N GLU A 192 12.03 51.61 39.19
CA GLU A 192 12.53 52.88 38.67
C GLU A 192 11.85 54.08 39.32
N GLN A 193 10.53 54.01 39.53
CA GLN A 193 9.81 55.09 40.20
C GLN A 193 10.32 55.29 41.62
N VAL A 194 10.45 54.20 42.39
CA VAL A 194 11.01 54.25 43.75
C VAL A 194 12.44 54.79 43.72
N GLN A 195 13.28 54.39 42.76
CA GLN A 195 14.64 54.94 42.62
C GLN A 195 14.63 56.44 42.34
N ARG A 196 13.77 56.93 41.43
CA ARG A 196 13.62 58.38 41.16
C ARG A 196 13.20 59.13 42.42
N ASP A 197 12.26 58.57 43.19
CA ASP A 197 11.77 59.15 44.43
C ASP A 197 12.91 59.26 45.48
N PHE A 198 13.73 58.22 45.63
CA PHE A 198 14.91 58.27 46.50
C PHE A 198 15.95 59.31 46.05
N VAL A 199 16.21 59.43 44.75
CA VAL A 199 17.12 60.45 44.21
C VAL A 199 16.60 61.86 44.50
N ARG A 200 15.33 62.14 44.23
CA ARG A 200 14.71 63.44 44.53
C ARG A 200 14.76 63.78 46.02
N LEU A 201 14.43 62.80 46.87
CA LEU A 201 14.53 62.96 48.33
C LEU A 201 15.97 63.28 48.74
N SER A 202 16.97 62.56 48.22
CA SER A 202 18.38 62.81 48.53
C SER A 202 18.84 64.21 48.13
N GLN A 203 18.41 64.69 46.96
CA GLN A 203 18.74 66.02 46.46
C GLN A 203 18.09 67.11 47.32
N ALA A 204 16.80 66.95 47.67
CA ALA A 204 16.10 67.89 48.55
C ALA A 204 16.76 67.99 49.93
N LEU A 205 17.17 66.85 50.50
CA LEU A 205 17.92 66.82 51.76
C LEU A 205 19.28 67.50 51.61
N GLN A 206 20.02 67.27 50.53
CA GLN A 206 21.30 67.94 50.26
C GLN A 206 21.14 69.46 50.18
N VAL A 207 20.10 69.97 49.51
CA VAL A 207 19.82 71.41 49.44
C VAL A 207 19.50 71.98 50.82
N ARG A 208 18.63 71.34 51.60
CA ARG A 208 18.31 71.79 52.96
C ARG A 208 19.55 71.82 53.87
N LEU A 209 20.39 70.79 53.79
CA LEU A 209 21.65 70.74 54.55
C LEU A 209 22.60 71.87 54.16
N GLU A 210 22.68 72.20 52.87
CA GLU A 210 23.51 73.30 52.38
C GLU A 210 22.96 74.68 52.80
N GLN A 211 21.64 74.87 52.80
CA GLN A 211 21.00 76.08 53.33
C GLN A 211 21.26 76.26 54.83
N ILE A 212 21.19 75.17 55.61
CA ILE A 212 21.53 75.18 57.05
C ILE A 212 23.00 75.57 57.24
N ARG A 213 23.90 75.04 56.40
CA ARG A 213 25.34 75.39 56.44
C ARG A 213 25.59 76.88 56.17
N GLN A 214 24.75 77.51 55.36
CA GLN A 214 24.84 78.93 54.98
C GLN A 214 24.07 79.87 55.93
N ALA A 215 23.34 79.37 56.92
CA ALA A 215 22.55 80.19 57.84
C ALA A 215 23.43 80.85 58.91
N ASP A 216 23.28 82.17 59.10
CA ASP A 216 24.07 82.97 60.04
C ASP A 216 23.48 82.98 61.47
N THR A 217 22.23 82.52 61.64
CA THR A 217 21.51 82.55 62.92
C THR A 217 20.73 81.26 63.21
N LEU A 218 20.55 80.95 64.49
CA LEU A 218 19.78 79.78 64.93
C LEU A 218 18.28 79.88 64.60
N GLU A 219 17.73 81.10 64.49
CA GLU A 219 16.34 81.32 64.08
C GLU A 219 16.12 80.97 62.61
N GLN A 220 17.09 81.29 61.73
CA GLN A 220 17.06 80.87 60.32
C GLN A 220 17.13 79.35 60.18
N VAL A 221 17.99 78.68 60.95
CA VAL A 221 18.06 77.21 60.96
C VAL A 221 16.73 76.59 61.40
N ARG A 222 16.08 77.13 62.43
CA ARG A 222 14.75 76.66 62.87
C ARG A 222 13.70 76.83 61.79
N SER A 223 13.69 77.99 61.11
CA SER A 223 12.77 78.23 59.99
C SER A 223 12.95 77.24 58.83
N ILE A 224 14.19 76.91 58.44
CA ILE A 224 14.48 75.94 57.36
C ILE A 224 14.06 74.50 57.75
N LEU A 225 14.15 74.16 59.04
CA LEU A 225 13.70 72.87 59.55
C LEU A 225 12.17 72.79 59.68
N ASP A 226 11.51 73.91 59.98
CA ASP A 226 10.06 74.02 60.11
C ASP A 226 9.34 74.18 58.75
N GLU A 227 10.06 74.51 57.67
CA GLU A 227 9.54 74.41 56.29
C GLU A 227 9.05 72.98 56.05
N ALA A 228 7.76 72.89 55.67
CA ALA A 228 6.91 71.69 55.72
C ALA A 228 7.66 70.36 55.55
N PRO A 229 7.35 69.33 56.37
CA PRO A 229 7.97 68.02 56.22
C PRO A 229 7.76 67.54 54.80
N LEU A 230 8.76 66.90 54.21
CA LEU A 230 8.68 66.23 52.91
C LEU A 230 7.63 65.10 53.01
N ARG A 231 6.34 65.46 52.94
CA ARG A 231 5.21 64.55 53.17
C ARG A 231 4.87 63.73 51.93
N ASP A 232 5.14 64.27 50.75
CA ASP A 232 5.01 63.55 49.48
C ASP A 232 6.18 63.89 48.56
N ILE A 233 6.91 62.87 48.09
CA ILE A 233 8.09 63.02 47.24
C ILE A 233 7.71 63.62 45.87
N LYS A 234 6.43 63.48 45.50
CA LYS A 234 5.83 64.04 44.28
C LYS A 234 5.77 65.57 44.26
N ASP A 235 5.84 66.21 45.44
CA ASP A 235 5.78 67.67 45.57
C ASP A 235 7.18 68.33 45.51
N ILE A 236 8.25 67.52 45.44
CA ILE A 236 9.61 68.01 45.23
C ILE A 236 9.73 68.43 43.76
N LYS A 237 9.65 69.74 43.50
CA LYS A 237 9.82 70.31 42.16
C LYS A 237 11.14 69.84 41.54
N ASP A 238 11.05 69.22 40.38
CA ASP A 238 12.20 69.04 39.48
C ASP A 238 12.74 70.44 39.15
N SER A 239 13.94 70.76 39.62
CA SER A 239 14.70 71.95 39.21
C SER A 239 15.68 71.56 38.12
#